data_AF-A0A7U7GF46-F1
#
_entry.id   AF-A0A7U7GF46-F1
#
_cell.length_a   1.000
_cell.length_b   1.000
_cell.length_c   1.000
_cell.angle_alpha   90.00
_cell.angle_beta   90.00
_cell.angle_gamma   90.00
#
_symmetry.space_group_name_H-M   'P 1'
#
loop_
_entity.id
_entity.type
_entity.pdbx_description
1 polymer ?
#
loop_
_entity_poly.entity_id
_entity_poly.type
_entity_poly.pdbx_seq_one_letter_code
_entity_poly.pdbx_strand_id
1 'polypeptide(L)' 'MNDIQRAIHIIGTNRLAKACRVKHPSVNKWGKAGRLPRTEWTGETRYAEVIEQLSEGRVTVKELLRLPHRPPR' A
#
# COMPACT_ATOMS: atom_id res chain seq x y z
N MET A 1 3.98 1.93 13.11
CA MET A 1 3.99 2.56 11.77
C MET A 1 3.97 1.42 10.76
N ASN A 2 2.94 1.34 9.91
CA ASN A 2 2.77 0.20 8.99
C ASN A 2 3.56 0.42 7.70
N ASP A 3 3.89 -0.65 6.98
CA ASP A 3 4.67 -0.62 5.72
C ASP A 3 4.00 0.26 4.66
N ILE A 4 2.66 0.25 4.61
CA ILE A 4 1.87 1.11 3.71
C ILE A 4 2.08 2.60 4.04
N GLN A 5 2.08 2.97 5.33
CA GLN A 5 2.28 4.37 5.71
C GLN A 5 3.71 4.82 5.42
N ARG A 6 4.67 3.93 5.63
CA ARG A 6 6.06 4.17 5.25
C ARG A 6 6.20 4.39 3.75
N ALA A 7 5.56 3.56 2.93
CA ALA A 7 5.52 3.75 1.48
C ALA A 7 4.86 5.07 1.06
N ILE A 8 3.71 5.42 1.66
CA ILE A 8 3.01 6.69 1.43
C ILE A 8 3.90 7.88 1.80
N HIS A 9 4.68 7.78 2.88
CA HIS A 9 5.59 8.84 3.31
C HIS A 9 6.78 9.01 2.34
N ILE A 10 7.34 7.91 1.84
CA ILE A 10 8.47 7.93 0.90
C ILE A 10 8.04 8.45 -0.48
N ILE A 11 6.94 7.92 -1.02
CA ILE A 11 6.49 8.21 -2.40
C ILE A 11 5.63 9.48 -2.46
N GLY A 12 4.82 9.69 -1.42
CA GLY A 12 3.76 10.70 -1.39
C GLY A 12 2.41 10.17 -1.86
N THR A 13 1.35 10.47 -1.09
CA THR A 13 -0.04 10.05 -1.33
C THR A 13 -0.53 10.37 -2.75
N ASN A 14 -0.15 11.53 -3.29
CA ASN A 14 -0.60 12.00 -4.59
C ASN A 14 0.02 11.19 -5.75
N ARG A 15 1.33 10.93 -5.71
CA ARG A 15 2.01 10.06 -6.69
C ARG A 15 1.46 8.64 -6.63
N LEU A 16 1.29 8.10 -5.43
CA LEU A 16 0.71 6.77 -5.21
C LEU A 16 -0.71 6.68 -5.80
N ALA A 17 -1.55 7.66 -5.50
CA ALA A 17 -2.93 7.71 -5.97
C ALA A 17 -2.99 7.77 -7.50
N LYS A 18 -2.15 8.61 -8.11
CA LYS A 18 -2.07 8.76 -9.57
C LYS A 18 -1.59 7.48 -10.25
N ALA A 19 -0.55 6.84 -9.72
CA ALA A 19 0.01 5.61 -10.29
C ALA A 19 -0.95 4.43 -10.14
N CYS A 20 -1.58 4.28 -8.98
CA CYS A 20 -2.58 3.25 -8.74
C CYS A 20 -3.95 3.58 -9.39
N ARG A 21 -4.10 4.74 -10.05
CA ARG A 21 -5.37 5.26 -10.59
C ARG A 21 -6.52 5.22 -9.57
N VAL A 22 -6.20 5.46 -8.29
CA VAL A 22 -7.18 5.49 -7.20
C VAL A 22 -7.38 6.92 -6.69
N LYS A 23 -8.48 7.13 -5.98
CA LYS A 23 -8.72 8.41 -5.30
C LYS A 23 -7.81 8.52 -4.07
N HIS A 24 -7.39 9.75 -3.73
CA HIS A 24 -6.61 10.06 -2.53
C HIS A 24 -7.18 9.45 -1.22
N PRO A 25 -8.51 9.47 -0.98
CA PRO A 25 -9.09 8.81 0.20
C PRO A 25 -8.87 7.29 0.23
N SER A 26 -8.70 6.62 -0.91
CA SER A 26 -8.37 5.18 -0.96
C SER A 26 -6.98 4.92 -0.39
N VAL A 27 -5.99 5.73 -0.78
CA VAL A 27 -4.63 5.64 -0.25
C VAL A 27 -4.61 5.90 1.26
N ASN A 28 -5.36 6.91 1.71
CA ASN A 28 -5.48 7.20 3.14
C ASN A 28 -6.15 6.05 3.91
N LYS A 29 -7.15 5.40 3.31
CA LYS A 29 -7.76 4.18 3.89
C LYS A 29 -6.75 3.04 3.99
N TRP A 30 -5.89 2.83 3.00
CA TRP A 30 -4.85 1.80 3.06
C TRP A 30 -3.85 2.07 4.19
N GLY A 31 -3.42 3.33 4.34
CA GLY A 31 -2.54 3.75 5.44
C GLY A 31 -3.18 3.56 6.82
N LYS A 32 -4.48 3.87 6.97
CA LYS A 32 -5.25 3.64 8.20
C LYS A 32 -5.47 2.15 8.48
N ALA A 33 -5.80 1.37 7.45
CA ALA A 33 -6.04 -0.06 7.57
C ALA A 33 -4.74 -0.87 7.71
N GLY A 34 -3.60 -0.29 7.33
CA GLY A 34 -2.30 -0.96 7.29
C GLY A 34 -2.23 -2.09 6.27
N ARG A 35 -3.11 -2.11 5.27
CA ARG A 35 -3.18 -3.17 4.26
C ARG A 35 -3.77 -2.69 2.94
N LEU A 36 -3.38 -3.36 1.87
CA LEU A 36 -3.96 -3.21 0.54
C LEU A 36 -5.36 -3.83 0.45
N PRO A 37 -6.19 -3.42 -0.53
CA PRO A 37 -7.49 -4.03 -0.76
C PRO A 37 -7.34 -5.51 -1.15
N ARG A 38 -8.40 -6.28 -0.87
CA ARG A 38 -8.44 -7.73 -1.10
C ARG A 38 -8.32 -8.12 -2.58
N THR A 39 -8.52 -7.17 -3.49
CA THR A 39 -8.27 -7.31 -4.93
C THR A 39 -6.79 -7.54 -5.26
N GLU A 40 -5.89 -7.09 -4.39
CA GLU A 40 -4.46 -7.39 -4.49
C GLU A 40 -4.18 -8.86 -4.19
N TRP A 41 -4.94 -9.43 -3.26
CA TRP A 41 -4.80 -10.83 -2.85
C TRP A 41 -5.34 -11.79 -3.91
N THR A 42 -6.33 -11.34 -4.67
CA THR A 42 -6.91 -12.10 -5.79
C THR A 42 -6.18 -11.85 -7.12
N GLY A 43 -5.19 -10.94 -7.14
CA GLY A 43 -4.40 -10.63 -8.34
C GLY A 43 -5.12 -9.78 -9.38
N GLU A 44 -6.31 -9.26 -9.05
CA GLU A 44 -7.07 -8.35 -9.93
C GLU A 44 -6.39 -6.97 -10.02
N THR A 45 -5.68 -6.57 -8.96
CA THR A 45 -4.92 -5.32 -8.91
C THR A 45 -3.49 -5.57 -8.46
N ARG A 46 -2.56 -4.76 -9.00
CA ARG A 46 -1.11 -4.82 -8.74
C ARG A 46 -0.59 -3.57 -8.02
N TYR A 47 -1.32 -3.07 -7.03
CA TYR A 47 -0.92 -1.89 -6.27
C TYR A 47 0.38 -2.12 -5.51
N ALA A 48 0.61 -3.33 -4.97
CA ALA A 48 1.84 -3.61 -4.25
C ALA A 48 3.06 -3.44 -5.15
N GLU A 49 3.01 -3.98 -6.37
CA GLU A 49 4.09 -3.86 -7.36
C GLU A 49 4.33 -2.41 -7.77
N VAL A 50 3.26 -1.64 -8.00
CA VAL A 50 3.36 -0.21 -8.32
C VAL A 50 4.02 0.56 -7.18
N ILE A 51 3.66 0.25 -5.93
CA ILE A 51 4.24 0.88 -4.74
C ILE A 51 5.72 0.52 -4.62
N GLU A 52 6.08 -0.75 -4.84
CA GLU A 52 7.48 -1.19 -4.79
C GLU A 52 8.33 -0.46 -5.83
N GLN A 53 7.86 -0.40 -7.08
CA GLN A 53 8.52 0.32 -8.17
C GLN A 53 8.70 1.80 -7.86
N LEU A 54 7.64 2.46 -7.36
CA LEU A 54 7.70 3.89 -6.99
C LEU A 54 8.57 4.15 -5.77
N SER A 55 8.67 3.18 -4.86
CA SER A 55 9.53 3.27 -3.68
C SER A 55 10.99 2.96 -4.00
N GLU A 56 11.32 2.60 -5.25
CA GLU A 56 12.67 2.18 -5.66
C GLU A 56 13.19 1.01 -4.80
N GLY A 57 12.31 0.07 -4.44
CA GLY A 57 12.64 -1.08 -3.59
C GLY A 57 12.79 -0.76 -2.09
N ARG A 58 12.44 0.45 -1.65
CA ARG A 58 12.41 0.81 -0.22
C ARG A 58 11.32 0.08 0.57
N VAL A 59 10.25 -0.31 -0.11
CA VAL A 59 9.17 -1.12 0.45
C VAL A 59 8.84 -2.21 -0.54
N THR A 60 8.94 -3.47 -0.11
CA THR A 60 8.71 -4.62 -0.99
C THR A 60 7.24 -5.06 -1.02
N VAL A 61 6.84 -5.69 -2.12
CA VAL A 61 5.51 -6.30 -2.27
C VAL A 61 5.20 -7.26 -1.12
N LYS A 62 6.19 -8.05 -0.69
CA LYS A 62 6.08 -8.97 0.45
C LYS A 62 5.82 -8.26 1.77
N GLU A 63 6.42 -7.10 2.03
CA GLU A 63 6.13 -6.30 3.23
C GLU A 63 4.71 -5.74 3.19
N LEU A 64 4.24 -5.25 2.03
CA LEU A 64 2.89 -4.70 1.88
C LEU A 64 1.78 -5.77 1.95
N LEU A 65 2.06 -6.98 1.45
CA LEU A 65 1.17 -8.14 1.53
C LEU A 65 1.32 -8.93 2.83
N ARG A 66 2.31 -8.59 3.67
CA ARG A 66 2.43 -9.17 5.01
C ARG A 66 1.17 -8.77 5.77
N LEU A 67 0.25 -9.72 5.95
CA LEU A 67 -0.96 -9.51 6.74
C LEU A 67 -0.58 -8.82 8.05
N PRO A 68 -1.21 -7.69 8.40
CA PRO A 68 -1.00 -7.15 9.72
C PRO A 68 -1.41 -8.23 10.71
N HIS A 69 -0.46 -8.59 11.59
CA HIS A 69 -0.75 -9.32 12.81
C HIS A 69 -1.79 -8.47 13.55
N ARG A 70 -3.07 -8.87 13.47
CA ARG A 70 -4.18 -8.19 14.12
C ARG A 70 -3.77 -7.98 15.58
N PRO A 71 -3.76 -6.76 16.13
CA PRO A 71 -3.65 -6.64 17.57
C PRO A 71 -4.92 -7.30 18.16
N PRO A 72 -4.80 -8.17 19.18
CA PRO A 72 -5.98 -8.63 19.91
C PRO A 72 -6.69 -7.40 20.48
N ARG A 73 -8.04 -7.46 20.46
CA ARG A 73 -8.93 -6.37 20.90
C ARG A 73 -8.65 -5.92 22.32
#